data_AF-A0A1M6U4K0-F1
#
_entry.id   AF-A0A1M6U4K0-F1
#
_cell.length_a   1.000
_cell.length_b   1.000
_cell.length_c   1.000
_cell.angle_alpha   90.00
_cell.angle_beta   90.00
_cell.angle_gamma   90.00
#
_symmetry.space_group_name_H-M   'P 1'
#
loop_
_entity.id
_entity.type
_entity.pdbx_description
1 polymer ?
#
loop_
_entity_poly.entity_id
_entity_poly.type
_entity_poly.pdbx_seq_one_letter_code
_entity_poly.pdbx_strand_id
1 'polypeptide(L)'
;MKIEIGESLIYSWLRHVKECQIVQTNWKVSSKWSEQSTNANWQKIYEELADLYIDELDVFGKNTNIGQLIKQTECDAIGISMGEEQKVYAVEVAYHEGGLGYGSPKKNASKIIAKFFRIAVCLNIYFGCTDAEIIFASPIIKKNSLDIIEPCIEKLQNFMKDHNFDFSFHILANDDFKTQLLDYVLLDSSNIKDSNELFVRSYQLWKMFYKQNSTSCQLSTSVYTEMKIGRLANHTLRDAIENNRVNMTEIKNMQRSDWSKEVFGINYPLLVSEESQFPKERYYVMPIEFDKKNYYLCSQWFEASSRNLLLKWINEHE
;
A
#
# COMPACT_ATOMS: atom_id res chain seq x y z
N MET A 1 15.82 -4.53 18.32
CA MET A 1 15.05 -4.63 17.08
C MET A 1 15.70 -3.70 16.09
N LYS A 2 16.23 -4.20 14.96
CA LYS A 2 16.67 -3.34 13.87
C LYS A 2 15.39 -2.80 13.24
N ILE A 3 15.25 -1.48 13.16
CA ILE A 3 14.10 -0.88 12.49
C ILE A 3 14.61 -0.40 11.14
N GLU A 4 14.18 -1.03 10.07
CA GLU A 4 14.50 -0.59 8.72
C GLU A 4 13.44 0.39 8.21
N ILE A 5 13.87 1.44 7.51
CA ILE A 5 12.96 2.49 7.02
C ILE A 5 11.94 1.93 6.01
N GLY A 6 12.35 0.93 5.21
CA GLY A 6 11.48 0.22 4.29
C GLY A 6 10.34 -0.48 5.02
N GLU A 7 10.66 -1.33 6.01
CA GLU A 7 9.66 -2.01 6.84
C GLU A 7 8.73 -1.03 7.54
N SER A 8 9.25 0.09 8.07
CA SER A 8 8.43 1.10 8.72
C SER A 8 7.47 1.79 7.74
N LEU A 9 7.86 1.99 6.48
CA LEU A 9 6.98 2.50 5.43
C LEU A 9 5.90 1.47 5.07
N ILE A 10 6.30 0.21 4.86
CA ILE A 10 5.37 -0.89 4.55
C ILE A 10 4.34 -1.07 5.67
N TYR A 11 4.77 -0.96 6.92
CA TYR A 11 3.89 -1.03 8.08
C TYR A 11 2.76 0.02 8.02
N SER A 12 3.11 1.29 7.77
CA SER A 12 2.11 2.35 7.60
C SER A 12 1.24 2.13 6.37
N TRP A 13 1.81 1.63 5.27
CA TRP A 13 1.06 1.30 4.06
C TRP A 13 0.03 0.18 4.31
N LEU A 14 0.43 -0.91 4.96
CA LEU A 14 -0.48 -2.01 5.29
C LEU A 14 -1.60 -1.56 6.23
N ARG A 15 -1.28 -0.78 7.28
CA ARG A 15 -2.29 -0.32 8.25
C ARG A 15 -3.27 0.68 7.65
N HIS A 16 -2.77 1.68 6.95
CA HIS A 16 -3.61 2.81 6.54
C HIS A 16 -4.09 2.65 5.12
N VAL A 17 -3.26 2.15 4.20
CA VAL A 17 -3.59 2.03 2.77
C VAL A 17 -4.37 0.74 2.48
N LYS A 18 -3.82 -0.40 2.88
CA LYS A 18 -4.50 -1.71 2.73
C LYS A 18 -5.48 -2.03 3.87
N GLU A 19 -5.64 -1.11 4.83
CA GLU A 19 -6.60 -1.21 5.94
C GLU A 19 -6.46 -2.53 6.71
N CYS A 20 -5.23 -2.99 6.93
CA CYS A 20 -4.94 -4.17 7.74
C CYS A 20 -5.07 -3.84 9.23
N GLN A 21 -5.91 -4.60 9.94
CA GLN A 21 -6.08 -4.46 11.39
C GLN A 21 -4.91 -5.09 12.16
N ILE A 22 -4.27 -6.11 11.57
CA ILE A 22 -3.08 -6.75 12.13
C ILE A 22 -1.94 -6.55 11.16
N VAL A 23 -0.81 -6.03 11.64
CA VAL A 23 0.42 -5.95 10.86
C VAL A 23 1.59 -6.38 11.73
N GLN A 24 2.39 -7.30 11.23
CA GLN A 24 3.62 -7.79 11.85
C GLN A 24 4.80 -7.55 10.92
N THR A 25 5.70 -6.66 11.30
CA THR A 25 6.99 -6.48 10.62
C THR A 25 8.00 -7.53 11.09
N ASN A 26 9.06 -7.76 10.31
CA ASN A 26 10.11 -8.73 10.60
C ASN A 26 9.54 -10.12 10.91
N TRP A 27 8.55 -10.56 10.14
CA TRP A 27 7.91 -11.84 10.36
C TRP A 27 8.90 -12.96 10.04
N LYS A 28 9.00 -13.94 10.94
CA LYS A 28 9.87 -15.12 10.79
C LYS A 28 9.16 -16.34 11.31
N VAL A 29 9.46 -17.48 10.69
CA VAL A 29 8.96 -18.77 11.15
C VAL A 29 9.55 -19.10 12.52
N SER A 30 8.70 -19.51 13.46
CA SER A 30 9.16 -20.08 14.74
C SER A 30 9.41 -21.57 14.60
N SER A 31 10.51 -22.06 15.17
CA SER A 31 10.84 -23.49 15.23
C SER A 31 9.88 -24.31 16.11
N LYS A 32 8.95 -23.65 16.81
CA LYS A 32 7.93 -24.27 17.67
C LYS A 32 6.54 -24.34 17.04
N TRP A 33 6.34 -23.72 15.88
CA TRP A 33 5.04 -23.74 15.22
C TRP A 33 4.79 -25.11 14.58
N SER A 34 3.60 -25.64 14.82
CA SER A 34 3.09 -26.78 14.08
C SER A 34 2.66 -26.34 12.69
N GLU A 35 2.92 -27.17 11.71
CA GLU A 35 2.37 -27.03 10.37
C GLU A 35 0.85 -27.22 10.43
N GLN A 36 0.11 -26.41 9.69
CA GLN A 36 -1.31 -26.63 9.44
C GLN A 36 -1.47 -27.90 8.62
N SER A 37 -2.61 -28.58 8.81
CA SER A 37 -2.96 -29.72 7.98
C SER A 37 -3.30 -29.24 6.56
N THR A 38 -2.30 -29.20 5.69
CA THR A 38 -2.45 -28.88 4.27
C THR A 38 -2.33 -30.15 3.44
N ASN A 39 -3.10 -30.26 2.35
CA ASN A 39 -3.04 -31.41 1.44
C ASN A 39 -1.91 -31.29 0.39
N ALA A 40 -1.12 -30.22 0.45
CA ALA A 40 -0.14 -29.88 -0.56
C ALA A 40 1.18 -30.63 -0.34
N ASN A 41 1.67 -31.31 -1.39
CA ASN A 41 2.99 -31.91 -1.37
C ASN A 41 4.06 -30.87 -1.77
N TRP A 42 4.45 -30.04 -0.81
CA TRP A 42 5.38 -28.94 -1.06
C TRP A 42 6.78 -29.37 -1.50
N GLN A 43 7.23 -30.58 -1.14
CA GLN A 43 8.50 -31.10 -1.66
C GLN A 43 8.41 -31.35 -3.17
N LYS A 44 7.31 -31.95 -3.65
CA LYS A 44 7.09 -32.18 -5.08
C LYS A 44 6.95 -30.86 -5.84
N ILE A 45 6.14 -29.94 -5.32
CA ILE A 45 5.94 -28.61 -5.93
C ILE A 45 7.27 -27.83 -6.01
N TYR A 46 8.12 -27.94 -4.98
CA TYR A 46 9.45 -27.34 -4.97
C TYR A 46 10.35 -27.88 -6.10
N GLU A 47 10.37 -29.20 -6.30
CA GLU A 47 11.13 -29.85 -7.37
C GLU A 47 10.61 -29.45 -8.75
N GLU A 48 9.29 -29.47 -8.94
CA GLU A 48 8.64 -29.05 -10.19
C GLU A 48 8.93 -27.57 -10.53
N LEU A 49 8.95 -26.69 -9.52
CA LEU A 49 9.32 -25.29 -9.71
C LEU A 49 10.82 -25.11 -10.03
N ALA A 50 11.70 -25.91 -9.43
CA ALA A 50 13.12 -25.87 -9.73
C ALA A 50 13.36 -26.28 -11.20
N ASP A 51 12.68 -27.33 -11.66
CA ASP A 51 12.74 -27.80 -13.05
C ASP A 51 12.16 -26.77 -14.03
N LEU A 52 11.08 -26.07 -13.66
CA LEU A 52 10.48 -25.01 -14.49
C LEU A 52 11.48 -23.90 -14.87
N TYR A 53 12.44 -23.61 -13.99
CA TYR A 53 13.40 -22.51 -14.18
C TYR A 53 14.81 -22.95 -14.54
N ILE A 54 15.09 -24.25 -14.62
CA ILE A 54 16.46 -24.80 -14.66
C ILE A 54 17.36 -24.22 -15.76
N ASP A 55 16.79 -23.93 -16.93
CA ASP A 55 17.52 -23.39 -18.10
C ASP A 55 17.65 -21.85 -18.07
N GLU A 56 16.88 -21.17 -17.21
CA GLU A 56 16.75 -19.71 -17.22
C GLU A 56 17.38 -19.06 -16.00
N LEU A 57 17.12 -19.61 -14.80
CA LEU A 57 17.39 -19.02 -13.49
C LEU A 57 17.85 -20.07 -12.46
N ASP A 58 18.81 -19.70 -11.62
CA ASP A 58 19.18 -20.47 -10.42
C ASP A 58 18.36 -20.00 -9.21
N VAL A 59 17.08 -20.41 -9.13
CA VAL A 59 16.12 -19.93 -8.12
C VAL A 59 16.55 -20.35 -6.71
N PHE A 60 16.90 -21.62 -6.52
CA PHE A 60 17.16 -22.18 -5.19
C PHE A 60 18.65 -22.38 -4.87
N GLY A 61 19.56 -22.18 -5.82
CA GLY A 61 20.98 -22.39 -5.60
C GLY A 61 21.27 -23.84 -5.24
N LYS A 62 22.12 -24.03 -4.23
CA LYS A 62 22.49 -25.35 -3.71
C LYS A 62 21.47 -25.94 -2.73
N ASN A 63 20.35 -25.26 -2.49
CA ASN A 63 19.33 -25.78 -1.57
C ASN A 63 18.60 -26.94 -2.24
N THR A 64 18.63 -28.11 -1.60
CA THR A 64 17.97 -29.31 -2.11
C THR A 64 16.73 -29.69 -1.29
N ASN A 65 16.41 -28.94 -0.24
CA ASN A 65 15.39 -29.32 0.73
C ASN A 65 14.48 -28.13 1.11
N ILE A 66 13.17 -28.30 0.90
CA ILE A 66 12.14 -27.31 1.21
C ILE A 66 12.06 -26.97 2.71
N GLY A 67 12.33 -27.92 3.59
CA GLY A 67 12.29 -27.71 5.05
C GLY A 67 13.38 -26.77 5.55
N GLN A 68 14.56 -26.76 4.92
CA GLN A 68 15.60 -25.76 5.22
C GLN A 68 15.18 -24.38 4.73
N LEU A 69 14.57 -24.32 3.55
CA LEU A 69 14.06 -23.11 2.93
C LEU A 69 13.00 -22.42 3.83
N ILE A 70 12.03 -23.19 4.33
CA ILE A 70 10.94 -22.72 5.20
C ILE A 70 11.50 -22.14 6.51
N LYS A 71 12.43 -22.86 7.18
CA LYS A 71 12.99 -22.42 8.47
C LYS A 71 13.79 -21.12 8.40
N GLN A 72 14.31 -20.79 7.23
CA GLN A 72 15.08 -19.56 6.96
C GLN A 72 14.23 -18.48 6.30
N THR A 73 12.92 -18.68 6.20
CA THR A 73 12.04 -17.70 5.59
C THR A 73 11.81 -16.56 6.57
N GLU A 74 12.16 -15.37 6.09
CA GLU A 74 11.86 -14.08 6.70
C GLU A 74 10.97 -13.34 5.70
N CYS A 75 10.02 -12.57 6.22
CA CYS A 75 9.17 -11.68 5.45
C CYS A 75 9.14 -10.34 6.17
N ASP A 76 9.39 -9.26 5.44
CA ASP A 76 9.59 -7.94 6.04
C ASP A 76 8.32 -7.40 6.70
N ALA A 77 7.15 -7.69 6.12
CA ALA A 77 5.87 -7.45 6.77
C ALA A 77 4.76 -8.39 6.30
N ILE A 78 3.89 -8.78 7.23
CA ILE A 78 2.61 -9.43 6.94
C ILE A 78 1.48 -8.55 7.47
N GLY A 79 0.46 -8.33 6.65
CA GLY A 79 -0.76 -7.62 7.01
C GLY A 79 -1.99 -8.52 6.84
N ILE A 80 -2.93 -8.44 7.77
CA ILE A 80 -4.23 -9.12 7.68
C ILE A 80 -5.32 -8.06 7.79
N SER A 81 -6.16 -8.00 6.76
CA SER A 81 -7.39 -7.22 6.75
C SER A 81 -8.56 -8.16 7.06
N MET A 82 -9.37 -7.78 8.06
CA MET A 82 -10.49 -8.55 8.61
C MET A 82 -11.84 -8.00 8.12
N GLY A 83 -11.94 -7.66 6.83
CA GLY A 83 -13.17 -7.14 6.21
C GLY A 83 -14.26 -8.21 6.06
N GLU A 84 -15.20 -8.00 5.13
CA GLU A 84 -16.21 -9.02 4.77
C GLU A 84 -15.56 -10.35 4.38
N GLU A 85 -14.42 -10.26 3.69
CA GLU A 85 -13.51 -11.37 3.45
C GLU A 85 -12.14 -11.04 4.05
N GLN A 86 -11.51 -12.04 4.67
CA GLN A 86 -10.16 -11.88 5.19
C GLN A 86 -9.18 -11.79 4.02
N LYS A 87 -8.34 -10.76 4.00
CA LYS A 87 -7.28 -10.60 3.00
C LYS A 87 -5.92 -10.62 3.67
N VAL A 88 -5.01 -11.43 3.14
CA VAL A 88 -3.63 -11.56 3.62
C VAL A 88 -2.69 -10.92 2.62
N TYR A 89 -1.83 -10.05 3.13
CA TYR A 89 -0.77 -9.39 2.38
C TYR A 89 0.57 -9.80 2.98
N ALA A 90 1.53 -10.17 2.14
CA ALA A 90 2.91 -10.39 2.55
C ALA A 90 3.82 -9.55 1.68
N VAL A 91 4.69 -8.76 2.30
CA VAL A 91 5.48 -7.75 1.60
C VAL A 91 6.95 -7.91 1.97
N GLU A 92 7.78 -8.01 0.94
CA GLU A 92 9.23 -7.94 0.98
C GLU A 92 9.66 -6.59 0.42
N VAL A 93 10.52 -5.86 1.12
CA VAL A 93 10.96 -4.52 0.73
C VAL A 93 12.48 -4.45 0.63
N ALA A 94 12.96 -4.10 -0.56
CA ALA A 94 14.39 -3.88 -0.81
C ALA A 94 14.66 -2.38 -1.00
N TYR A 95 15.24 -1.73 0.00
CA TYR A 95 15.65 -0.33 -0.06
C TYR A 95 17.17 -0.17 -0.11
N HIS A 96 17.68 0.34 -1.23
CA HIS A 96 19.06 0.79 -1.38
C HIS A 96 19.10 2.00 -2.33
N GLU A 97 19.94 3.01 -2.02
CA GLU A 97 20.05 4.22 -2.85
C GLU A 97 20.51 3.91 -4.30
N GLY A 98 21.34 2.88 -4.48
CA GLY A 98 21.79 2.42 -5.80
C GLY A 98 20.81 1.49 -6.53
N GLY A 99 19.64 1.25 -5.95
CA GLY A 99 18.64 0.28 -6.42
C GLY A 99 18.98 -1.17 -6.12
N LEU A 100 18.19 -2.08 -6.68
CA LEU A 100 18.27 -3.51 -6.41
C LEU A 100 19.68 -4.08 -6.64
N GLY A 101 20.24 -4.69 -5.60
CA GLY A 101 21.67 -5.01 -5.52
C GLY A 101 22.03 -6.49 -5.42
N TYR A 102 21.16 -7.44 -5.79
CA TYR A 102 21.50 -8.87 -5.63
C TYR A 102 22.55 -9.36 -6.65
N GLY A 103 22.72 -8.66 -7.78
CA GLY A 103 23.80 -8.87 -8.73
C GLY A 103 23.35 -8.63 -10.17
N SER A 104 23.57 -9.61 -11.05
CA SER A 104 23.12 -9.56 -12.43
C SER A 104 21.58 -9.55 -12.52
N PRO A 105 21.00 -9.09 -13.65
CA PRO A 105 19.55 -9.16 -13.88
C PRO A 105 18.92 -10.53 -13.61
N LYS A 106 19.55 -11.62 -14.09
CA LYS A 106 19.12 -12.98 -13.78
C LYS A 106 19.19 -13.31 -12.30
N LYS A 107 20.27 -12.89 -11.61
CA LYS A 107 20.41 -13.14 -10.16
C LYS A 107 19.37 -12.37 -9.34
N ASN A 108 18.99 -11.16 -9.78
CA ASN A 108 17.88 -10.42 -9.20
C ASN A 108 16.56 -11.21 -9.34
N ALA A 109 16.25 -11.68 -10.55
CA ALA A 109 15.07 -12.50 -10.81
C ALA A 109 15.04 -13.79 -9.97
N SER A 110 16.13 -14.56 -9.98
CA SER A 110 16.26 -15.76 -9.14
C SER A 110 15.94 -15.51 -7.67
N LYS A 111 16.46 -14.42 -7.10
CA LYS A 111 16.23 -14.08 -5.67
C LYS A 111 14.79 -13.66 -5.38
N ILE A 112 14.17 -12.89 -6.28
CA ILE A 112 12.79 -12.44 -6.11
C ILE A 112 11.82 -13.62 -6.23
N ILE A 113 11.95 -14.46 -7.27
CA ILE A 113 11.12 -15.66 -7.43
C ILE A 113 11.26 -16.60 -6.22
N ALA A 114 12.49 -16.80 -5.73
CA ALA A 114 12.71 -17.60 -4.53
C ALA A 114 12.09 -16.98 -3.26
N LYS A 115 12.04 -15.65 -3.13
CA LYS A 115 11.36 -14.97 -2.01
C LYS A 115 9.85 -15.16 -2.10
N PHE A 116 9.27 -14.91 -3.26
CA PHE A 116 7.84 -15.11 -3.50
C PHE A 116 7.38 -16.52 -3.18
N PHE A 117 8.07 -17.52 -3.75
CA PHE A 117 7.71 -18.91 -3.51
C PHE A 117 7.82 -19.28 -2.03
N ARG A 118 8.91 -18.88 -1.35
CA ARG A 118 9.09 -19.13 0.08
C ARG A 118 7.96 -18.58 0.93
N ILE A 119 7.55 -17.34 0.66
CA ILE A 119 6.47 -16.70 1.40
C ILE A 119 5.15 -17.42 1.14
N ALA A 120 4.83 -17.77 -0.11
CA ALA A 120 3.63 -18.52 -0.46
C ALA A 120 3.55 -19.87 0.29
N VAL A 121 4.65 -20.63 0.28
CA VAL A 121 4.77 -21.90 1.03
C VAL A 121 4.52 -21.67 2.52
N CYS A 122 5.17 -20.67 3.11
CA CYS A 122 5.02 -20.35 4.53
C CYS A 122 3.62 -19.90 4.91
N LEU A 123 2.95 -19.10 4.08
CA LEU A 123 1.57 -18.67 4.29
C LEU A 123 0.63 -19.89 4.27
N ASN A 124 0.81 -20.81 3.32
CA ASN A 124 0.01 -22.02 3.32
C ASN A 124 0.28 -22.92 4.53
N ILE A 125 1.56 -23.22 4.81
CA ILE A 125 1.93 -24.15 5.87
C ILE A 125 1.57 -23.63 7.26
N TYR A 126 1.73 -22.34 7.55
CA TYR A 126 1.53 -21.83 8.92
C TYR A 126 0.20 -21.10 9.13
N PHE A 127 -0.37 -20.50 8.08
CA PHE A 127 -1.64 -19.78 8.16
C PHE A 127 -2.80 -20.53 7.51
N GLY A 128 -2.54 -21.60 6.76
CA GLY A 128 -3.56 -22.34 6.02
C GLY A 128 -4.08 -21.60 4.79
N CYS A 129 -3.41 -20.52 4.36
CA CYS A 129 -3.84 -19.70 3.24
C CYS A 129 -3.68 -20.45 1.91
N THR A 130 -4.70 -20.37 1.06
CA THR A 130 -4.64 -20.79 -0.35
C THR A 130 -4.64 -19.59 -1.30
N ASP A 131 -4.91 -18.40 -0.78
CA ASP A 131 -4.88 -17.10 -1.44
C ASP A 131 -4.09 -16.10 -0.59
N ALA A 132 -3.46 -15.12 -1.24
CA ALA A 132 -2.81 -13.95 -0.64
C ALA A 132 -2.27 -13.03 -1.74
N GLU A 133 -2.10 -11.75 -1.42
CA GLU A 133 -1.28 -10.81 -2.21
C GLU A 133 0.15 -10.82 -1.67
N ILE A 134 1.11 -11.26 -2.50
CA ILE A 134 2.53 -11.33 -2.14
C ILE A 134 3.30 -10.33 -3.00
N ILE A 135 3.94 -9.36 -2.34
CA ILE A 135 4.44 -8.16 -2.98
C ILE A 135 5.94 -8.02 -2.73
N PHE A 136 6.70 -7.74 -3.79
CA PHE A 136 8.08 -7.30 -3.69
C PHE A 136 8.16 -5.82 -4.05
N ALA A 137 8.54 -4.98 -3.08
CA ALA A 137 8.58 -3.55 -3.21
C ALA A 137 10.03 -3.04 -3.23
N SER A 138 10.39 -2.20 -4.21
CA SER A 138 11.69 -1.53 -4.22
C SER A 138 11.61 -0.19 -4.93
N PRO A 139 12.16 0.91 -4.36
CA PRO A 139 12.07 2.22 -5.02
C PRO A 139 12.77 2.26 -6.38
N ILE A 140 13.83 1.46 -6.58
CA ILE A 140 14.64 1.51 -7.80
C ILE A 140 14.99 0.09 -8.25
N ILE A 141 14.46 -0.30 -9.42
CA ILE A 141 14.87 -1.50 -10.15
C ILE A 141 15.18 -1.12 -11.60
N LYS A 142 16.36 -1.49 -12.07
CA LYS A 142 16.79 -1.21 -13.45
C LYS A 142 15.91 -1.96 -14.45
N LYS A 143 15.58 -1.29 -15.56
CA LYS A 143 14.72 -1.83 -16.63
C LYS A 143 15.14 -3.23 -17.10
N ASN A 144 16.43 -3.43 -17.36
CA ASN A 144 16.95 -4.73 -17.80
C ASN A 144 16.76 -5.88 -16.78
N SER A 145 16.54 -5.56 -15.49
CA SER A 145 16.16 -6.55 -14.49
C SER A 145 14.65 -6.79 -14.52
N LEU A 146 13.83 -5.74 -14.63
CA LEU A 146 12.38 -5.86 -14.76
C LEU A 146 11.98 -6.69 -15.99
N ASP A 147 12.62 -6.45 -17.14
CA ASP A 147 12.40 -7.19 -18.39
C ASP A 147 12.59 -8.73 -18.23
N ILE A 148 13.32 -9.16 -17.19
CA ILE A 148 13.49 -10.59 -16.85
C ILE A 148 12.57 -11.01 -15.70
N ILE A 149 12.40 -10.15 -14.69
CA ILE A 149 11.63 -10.46 -13.49
C ILE A 149 10.14 -10.63 -13.83
N GLU A 150 9.55 -9.72 -14.60
CA GLU A 150 8.10 -9.70 -14.85
C GLU A 150 7.61 -10.98 -15.56
N PRO A 151 8.25 -11.47 -16.65
CA PRO A 151 7.85 -12.75 -17.25
C PRO A 151 8.01 -13.94 -16.29
N CYS A 152 8.98 -13.90 -15.38
CA CYS A 152 9.14 -14.96 -14.37
C CYS A 152 8.04 -14.88 -13.31
N ILE A 153 7.58 -13.70 -12.94
CA ILE A 153 6.43 -13.56 -12.02
C ILE A 153 5.18 -14.18 -12.65
N GLU A 154 4.91 -13.90 -13.93
CA GLU A 154 3.77 -14.48 -14.64
C GLU A 154 3.86 -16.03 -14.71
N LYS A 155 5.04 -16.57 -15.04
CA LYS A 155 5.29 -18.02 -14.99
C LYS A 155 5.03 -18.61 -13.61
N LEU A 156 5.53 -17.97 -12.54
CA LEU A 156 5.29 -18.40 -11.16
C LEU A 156 3.78 -18.37 -10.82
N GLN A 157 3.07 -17.32 -11.21
CA GLN A 157 1.64 -17.19 -10.93
C GLN A 157 0.82 -18.29 -11.60
N ASN A 158 1.09 -18.58 -12.87
CA ASN A 158 0.46 -19.69 -13.58
C ASN A 158 0.79 -21.05 -12.95
N PHE A 159 2.06 -21.27 -12.60
CA PHE A 159 2.49 -22.48 -11.91
C PHE A 159 1.73 -22.70 -10.59
N MET A 160 1.61 -21.68 -9.74
CA MET A 160 0.89 -21.81 -8.47
C MET A 160 -0.61 -22.08 -8.69
N LYS A 161 -1.20 -21.47 -9.71
CA LYS A 161 -2.59 -21.69 -10.10
C LYS A 161 -2.85 -23.12 -10.57
N ASP A 162 -1.94 -23.71 -11.34
CA ASP A 162 -1.99 -25.12 -11.76
C ASP A 162 -1.94 -26.08 -10.56
N HIS A 163 -1.36 -25.63 -9.45
CA HIS A 163 -1.35 -26.32 -8.16
C HIS A 163 -2.52 -25.97 -7.23
N ASN A 164 -3.57 -25.30 -7.74
CA ASN A 164 -4.77 -24.87 -7.00
C ASN A 164 -4.51 -23.84 -5.90
N PHE A 165 -3.53 -22.96 -6.08
CA PHE A 165 -3.31 -21.80 -5.23
C PHE A 165 -3.63 -20.50 -5.96
N ASP A 166 -4.38 -19.62 -5.31
CA ASP A 166 -4.75 -18.30 -5.84
C ASP A 166 -3.88 -17.19 -5.22
N PHE A 167 -2.56 -17.40 -5.25
CA PHE A 167 -1.59 -16.39 -4.85
C PHE A 167 -1.37 -15.39 -5.97
N SER A 168 -1.49 -14.11 -5.65
CA SER A 168 -1.18 -13.02 -6.57
C SER A 168 0.21 -12.46 -6.25
N PHE A 169 1.10 -12.45 -7.24
CA PHE A 169 2.49 -12.00 -7.07
C PHE A 169 2.67 -10.66 -7.78
N HIS A 170 3.12 -9.65 -7.03
CA HIS A 170 3.26 -8.29 -7.57
C HIS A 170 4.64 -7.70 -7.30
N ILE A 171 5.12 -6.92 -8.26
CA ILE A 171 6.29 -6.06 -8.08
C ILE A 171 5.85 -4.61 -8.04
N LEU A 172 6.21 -3.90 -6.98
CA LEU A 172 6.02 -2.45 -6.88
C LEU A 172 7.39 -1.80 -6.99
N ALA A 173 7.72 -1.32 -8.19
CA ALA A 173 9.03 -0.77 -8.51
C ALA A 173 8.94 0.61 -9.15
N ASN A 174 9.99 1.41 -8.97
CA ASN A 174 10.12 2.71 -9.64
C ASN A 174 8.87 3.60 -9.42
N ASP A 175 8.20 3.99 -10.50
CA ASP A 175 7.00 4.83 -10.44
C ASP A 175 5.85 4.15 -9.70
N ASP A 176 5.68 2.84 -9.81
CA ASP A 176 4.64 2.11 -9.06
C ASP A 176 4.94 2.09 -7.56
N PHE A 177 6.21 1.96 -7.17
CA PHE A 177 6.60 2.11 -5.76
C PHE A 177 6.24 3.51 -5.24
N LYS A 178 6.49 4.55 -6.03
CA LYS A 178 6.13 5.91 -5.65
C LYS A 178 4.61 6.06 -5.55
N THR A 179 3.91 5.75 -6.63
CA THR A 179 2.51 6.13 -6.83
C THR A 179 1.55 5.23 -6.09
N GLN A 180 1.80 3.93 -6.02
CA GLN A 180 0.90 2.95 -5.38
C GLN A 180 1.21 2.68 -3.90
N LEU A 181 2.35 3.19 -3.41
CA LEU A 181 2.81 2.92 -2.05
C LEU A 181 3.26 4.17 -1.31
N LEU A 182 4.33 4.84 -1.76
CA LEU A 182 4.90 5.96 -1.02
C LEU A 182 3.92 7.12 -0.92
N ASP A 183 3.41 7.59 -2.06
CA ASP A 183 2.52 8.75 -2.14
C ASP A 183 1.30 8.52 -1.24
N TYR A 184 0.64 7.36 -1.34
CA TYR A 184 -0.50 7.00 -0.48
C TYR A 184 -0.22 7.14 1.01
N VAL A 185 0.95 6.71 1.48
CA VAL A 185 1.34 6.87 2.89
C VAL A 185 1.60 8.34 3.23
N LEU A 186 2.25 9.08 2.35
CA LEU A 186 2.55 10.50 2.55
C LEU A 186 1.26 11.35 2.58
N LEU A 187 0.28 11.04 1.74
CA LEU A 187 -1.03 11.70 1.75
C LEU A 187 -1.74 11.51 3.10
N ASP A 188 -1.74 10.28 3.62
CA ASP A 188 -2.41 9.99 4.88
C ASP A 188 -1.65 10.44 6.12
N SER A 189 -0.37 10.76 5.97
CA SER A 189 0.49 11.17 7.08
C SER A 189 -0.09 12.32 7.89
N SER A 190 -0.84 13.26 7.32
CA SER A 190 -1.41 14.38 8.09
C SER A 190 -2.47 13.96 9.11
N ASN A 191 -3.16 12.85 8.87
CA ASN A 191 -4.25 12.37 9.72
C ASN A 191 -3.76 11.36 10.79
N ILE A 192 -2.54 10.84 10.64
CA ILE A 192 -1.98 9.81 11.52
C ILE A 192 -1.28 10.47 12.72
N LYS A 193 -1.78 10.18 13.93
CA LYS A 193 -1.23 10.69 15.19
C LYS A 193 -0.44 9.65 16.00
N ASP A 194 -0.34 8.41 15.54
CA ASP A 194 0.41 7.35 16.23
C ASP A 194 1.90 7.70 16.26
N SER A 195 2.44 7.90 17.47
CA SER A 195 3.84 8.27 17.69
C SER A 195 4.82 7.14 17.38
N ASN A 196 4.34 5.90 17.24
CA ASN A 196 5.19 4.73 17.02
C ASN A 196 5.46 4.45 15.53
N GLU A 197 4.81 5.17 14.61
CA GLU A 197 5.04 5.02 13.16
C GLU A 197 6.19 5.90 12.69
N LEU A 198 7.41 5.38 12.85
CA LEU A 198 8.65 6.12 12.64
C LEU A 198 8.74 6.77 11.26
N PHE A 199 8.43 6.06 10.18
CA PHE A 199 8.42 6.63 8.83
C PHE A 199 7.52 7.88 8.72
N VAL A 200 6.26 7.75 9.16
CA VAL A 200 5.27 8.86 9.12
C VAL A 200 5.73 10.02 9.98
N ARG A 201 6.25 9.75 11.19
CA ARG A 201 6.76 10.79 12.09
C ARG A 201 7.98 11.50 11.54
N SER A 202 8.91 10.77 10.91
CA SER A 202 10.08 11.34 10.23
C SER A 202 9.64 12.26 9.08
N TYR A 203 8.66 11.84 8.28
CA TYR A 203 8.12 12.66 7.21
C TYR A 203 7.39 13.91 7.73
N GLN A 204 6.54 13.77 8.75
CA GLN A 204 5.86 14.89 9.39
C GLN A 204 6.87 15.91 9.95
N LEU A 205 7.93 15.45 10.62
CA LEU A 205 9.01 16.31 11.11
C LEU A 205 9.69 17.05 9.95
N TRP A 206 10.05 16.35 8.89
CA TRP A 206 10.62 16.97 7.68
C TRP A 206 9.69 18.04 7.08
N LYS A 207 8.38 17.74 7.00
CA LYS A 207 7.35 18.65 6.49
C LYS A 207 7.21 19.92 7.32
N MET A 208 7.51 19.90 8.62
CA MET A 208 7.47 21.10 9.48
C MET A 208 8.48 22.18 9.03
N PHE A 209 9.63 21.77 8.48
CA PHE A 209 10.68 22.69 8.04
C PHE A 209 10.63 22.96 6.54
N TYR A 210 10.06 22.05 5.75
CA TYR A 210 9.99 22.17 4.29
C TYR A 210 8.75 22.92 3.78
N LYS A 211 7.98 23.57 4.66
CA LYS A 211 6.82 24.42 4.31
C LYS A 211 7.17 25.74 3.60
N GLN A 212 8.41 25.96 3.17
CA GLN A 212 8.80 27.13 2.37
C GLN A 212 9.10 26.76 0.91
N ASN A 213 8.31 27.34 0.00
CA ASN A 213 8.41 27.35 -1.47
C ASN A 213 7.79 26.15 -2.19
N SER A 214 6.47 26.25 -2.36
CA SER A 214 5.65 25.72 -3.47
C SER A 214 6.39 24.98 -4.60
N THR A 215 6.12 23.68 -4.68
CA THR A 215 5.44 23.07 -5.84
C THR A 215 4.67 21.88 -5.30
N SER A 216 3.39 21.78 -5.67
CA SER A 216 2.54 20.64 -5.34
C SER A 216 3.30 19.35 -5.67
N CYS A 217 3.24 18.37 -4.77
CA CYS A 217 3.55 17.00 -5.17
C CYS A 217 2.41 16.64 -6.14
N GLN A 218 2.58 16.91 -7.44
CA GLN A 218 1.64 16.52 -8.47
C GLN A 218 1.53 15.00 -8.40
N LEU A 219 0.40 14.54 -7.87
CA LEU A 219 0.06 13.13 -7.83
C LEU A 219 -0.24 12.72 -9.27
N SER A 220 0.28 11.58 -9.70
CA SER A 220 -0.09 11.09 -11.03
C SER A 220 -1.59 10.77 -11.05
N THR A 221 -2.23 11.01 -12.18
CA THR A 221 -3.66 10.72 -12.40
C THR A 221 -4.05 9.28 -12.08
N SER A 222 -3.09 8.33 -12.09
CA SER A 222 -3.27 6.94 -11.68
C SER A 222 -3.55 6.76 -10.17
N VAL A 223 -2.94 7.58 -9.31
CA VAL A 223 -3.15 7.55 -7.85
C VAL A 223 -4.57 7.97 -7.49
N TYR A 224 -5.14 8.87 -8.29
CA TYR A 224 -6.50 9.33 -8.09
C TYR A 224 -7.57 8.30 -8.46
N THR A 225 -7.25 7.28 -9.26
CA THR A 225 -8.22 6.25 -9.65
C THR A 225 -8.29 5.07 -8.68
N GLU A 226 -7.18 4.71 -8.02
CA GLU A 226 -7.12 3.54 -7.13
C GLU A 226 -7.47 3.86 -5.67
N MET A 227 -7.34 5.12 -5.23
CA MET A 227 -7.69 5.54 -3.87
C MET A 227 -9.19 5.51 -3.65
N LYS A 228 -9.70 4.94 -2.53
CA LYS A 228 -11.11 5.09 -2.13
C LYS A 228 -11.52 6.57 -2.09
N ILE A 229 -12.69 6.89 -2.65
CA ILE A 229 -13.10 8.27 -2.93
C ILE A 229 -13.15 9.17 -1.70
N GLY A 230 -13.64 8.67 -0.56
CA GLY A 230 -13.72 9.47 0.66
C GLY A 230 -12.34 9.87 1.19
N ARG A 231 -11.35 8.98 1.04
CA ARG A 231 -9.97 9.27 1.42
C ARG A 231 -9.34 10.28 0.48
N LEU A 232 -9.56 10.11 -0.83
CA LEU A 232 -9.10 11.06 -1.83
C LEU A 232 -9.66 12.45 -1.57
N ALA A 233 -10.95 12.53 -1.29
CA ALA A 233 -11.61 13.78 -0.96
C ALA A 233 -11.06 14.40 0.32
N ASN A 234 -10.92 13.62 1.40
CA ASN A 234 -10.39 14.12 2.65
C ASN A 234 -8.96 14.65 2.51
N HIS A 235 -8.13 14.01 1.70
CA HIS A 235 -6.80 14.52 1.42
C HIS A 235 -6.83 15.80 0.57
N THR A 236 -7.43 15.74 -0.62
CA THR A 236 -7.33 16.80 -1.63
C THR A 236 -8.05 18.08 -1.21
N LEU A 237 -9.25 17.97 -0.65
CA LEU A 237 -10.00 19.14 -0.19
C LEU A 237 -9.31 19.78 1.01
N ARG A 238 -8.83 18.98 1.97
CA ARG A 238 -8.07 19.50 3.11
C ARG A 238 -6.83 20.24 2.66
N ASP A 239 -6.01 19.65 1.80
CA ASP A 239 -4.79 20.28 1.29
C ASP A 239 -5.13 21.59 0.57
N ALA A 240 -6.14 21.61 -0.29
CA ALA A 240 -6.56 22.82 -0.99
C ALA A 240 -7.05 23.92 -0.03
N ILE A 241 -7.81 23.56 1.00
CA ILE A 241 -8.33 24.52 2.00
C ILE A 241 -7.21 25.05 2.89
N GLU A 242 -6.40 24.17 3.50
CA GLU A 242 -5.34 24.57 4.44
C GLU A 242 -4.22 25.37 3.75
N ASN A 243 -4.01 25.18 2.45
CA ASN A 243 -3.05 25.95 1.66
C ASN A 243 -3.68 27.16 0.93
N ASN A 244 -4.91 27.57 1.29
CA ASN A 244 -5.60 28.73 0.72
C ASN A 244 -5.76 28.71 -0.81
N ARG A 245 -5.91 27.53 -1.42
CA ARG A 245 -6.25 27.38 -2.86
C ARG A 245 -7.73 27.64 -3.14
N VAL A 246 -8.55 27.72 -2.09
CA VAL A 246 -9.96 28.11 -2.15
C VAL A 246 -10.15 29.46 -1.46
N ASN A 247 -11.15 30.23 -1.91
CA ASN A 247 -11.46 31.54 -1.35
C ASN A 247 -12.67 31.49 -0.39
N MET A 248 -12.90 32.58 0.36
CA MET A 248 -14.01 32.68 1.32
C MET A 248 -15.41 32.50 0.71
N THR A 249 -15.60 32.86 -0.57
CA THR A 249 -16.88 32.64 -1.25
C THR A 249 -17.12 31.14 -1.45
N GLU A 250 -16.06 30.42 -1.83
CA GLU A 250 -16.11 28.98 -1.99
C GLU A 250 -16.31 28.25 -0.66
N ILE A 251 -15.63 28.66 0.42
CA ILE A 251 -15.87 28.14 1.78
C ILE A 251 -17.34 28.33 2.22
N LYS A 252 -17.97 29.46 1.85
CA LYS A 252 -19.40 29.68 2.10
C LYS A 252 -20.28 28.75 1.26
N ASN A 253 -19.90 28.49 0.01
CA ASN A 253 -20.62 27.56 -0.86
C ASN A 253 -20.49 26.11 -0.39
N MET A 254 -19.31 25.70 0.07
CA MET A 254 -19.05 24.37 0.65
C MET A 254 -19.92 24.09 1.89
N GLN A 255 -20.44 25.11 2.56
CA GLN A 255 -21.38 24.97 3.68
C GLN A 255 -22.84 24.77 3.26
N ARG A 256 -23.14 24.79 1.96
CA ARG A 256 -24.50 24.59 1.44
C ARG A 256 -24.65 23.19 0.84
N SER A 257 -25.70 22.50 1.22
CA SER A 257 -26.00 21.14 0.73
C SER A 257 -26.38 21.10 -0.75
N ASP A 258 -27.05 22.14 -1.26
CA ASP A 258 -27.41 22.25 -2.68
C ASP A 258 -26.16 22.35 -3.56
N TRP A 259 -25.23 23.22 -3.20
CA TRP A 259 -23.96 23.36 -3.88
C TRP A 259 -23.09 22.10 -3.76
N SER A 260 -23.05 21.48 -2.57
CA SER A 260 -22.30 20.23 -2.36
C SER A 260 -22.85 19.08 -3.20
N LYS A 261 -24.17 19.05 -3.41
CA LYS A 261 -24.81 18.07 -4.29
C LYS A 261 -24.49 18.31 -5.76
N GLU A 262 -24.49 19.57 -6.18
CA GLU A 262 -24.17 19.97 -7.56
C GLU A 262 -22.69 19.69 -7.89
N VAL A 263 -21.77 20.08 -7.00
CA VAL A 263 -20.33 20.04 -7.27
C VAL A 263 -19.70 18.69 -6.95
N PHE A 264 -20.17 17.97 -5.92
CA PHE A 264 -19.55 16.72 -5.46
C PHE A 264 -20.51 15.51 -5.40
N GLY A 265 -21.79 15.70 -5.71
CA GLY A 265 -22.79 14.63 -5.61
C GLY A 265 -23.14 14.25 -4.16
N ILE A 266 -22.84 15.12 -3.19
CA ILE A 266 -23.05 14.87 -1.74
C ILE A 266 -24.33 15.55 -1.27
N ASN A 267 -25.21 14.82 -0.57
CA ASN A 267 -26.50 15.35 -0.10
C ASN A 267 -26.42 16.19 1.19
N TYR A 268 -25.21 16.40 1.72
CA TYR A 268 -24.93 17.15 2.95
C TYR A 268 -23.97 18.29 2.63
N PRO A 269 -23.94 19.37 3.44
CA PRO A 269 -22.88 20.36 3.36
C PRO A 269 -21.50 19.68 3.35
N LEU A 270 -20.65 20.06 2.40
CA LEU A 270 -19.28 19.56 2.32
C LEU A 270 -18.48 19.96 3.55
N LEU A 271 -18.65 21.20 4.02
CA LEU A 271 -18.06 21.73 5.24
C LEU A 271 -19.15 22.15 6.22
N VAL A 272 -18.87 21.97 7.51
CA VAL A 272 -19.65 22.58 8.60
C VAL A 272 -18.72 23.29 9.57
N SER A 273 -19.11 24.49 10.01
CA SER A 273 -18.35 25.23 11.02
C SER A 273 -18.44 24.53 12.38
N GLU A 274 -17.35 24.54 13.15
CA GLU A 274 -17.34 24.08 14.55
C GLU A 274 -18.40 24.80 15.42
N GLU A 275 -18.72 26.04 15.07
CA GLU A 275 -19.74 26.85 15.77
C GLU A 275 -21.19 26.39 15.48
N SER A 276 -21.40 25.54 14.48
CA SER A 276 -22.73 25.09 14.05
C SER A 276 -23.15 23.77 14.71
N GLN A 277 -24.46 23.53 14.84
CA GLN A 277 -24.97 22.20 15.20
C GLN A 277 -25.06 21.33 13.94
N PHE A 278 -24.39 20.18 13.97
CA PHE A 278 -24.38 19.22 12.87
C PHE A 278 -24.28 17.77 13.37
N PRO A 279 -24.75 16.79 12.57
CA PRO A 279 -24.62 15.37 12.89
C PRO A 279 -23.17 14.90 12.76
N LYS A 280 -22.44 14.82 13.89
CA LYS A 280 -20.99 14.52 13.93
C LYS A 280 -20.61 13.24 13.20
N GLU A 281 -21.49 12.23 13.17
CA GLU A 281 -21.30 10.95 12.50
C GLU A 281 -21.13 11.06 10.98
N ARG A 282 -21.53 12.19 10.36
CA ARG A 282 -21.44 12.43 8.92
C ARG A 282 -20.20 13.20 8.49
N TYR A 283 -19.31 13.55 9.43
CA TYR A 283 -18.14 14.37 9.17
C TYR A 283 -16.88 13.73 9.76
N TYR A 284 -15.74 13.97 9.12
CA TYR A 284 -14.45 13.54 9.64
C TYR A 284 -14.17 14.20 10.99
N VAL A 285 -13.53 13.46 11.89
CA VAL A 285 -13.25 13.90 13.26
C VAL A 285 -12.22 15.04 13.31
N MET A 286 -11.29 15.07 12.35
CA MET A 286 -10.23 16.08 12.33
C MET A 286 -10.72 17.38 11.66
N PRO A 287 -10.69 18.54 12.35
CA PRO A 287 -11.09 19.80 11.74
C PRO A 287 -10.05 20.27 10.70
N ILE A 288 -10.50 21.07 9.75
CA ILE A 288 -9.72 21.82 8.76
C ILE A 288 -9.71 23.28 9.23
N GLU A 289 -8.53 23.87 9.36
CA GLU A 289 -8.39 25.28 9.73
C GLU A 289 -8.38 26.16 8.47
N PHE A 290 -9.28 27.15 8.43
CA PHE A 290 -9.32 28.19 7.41
C PHE A 290 -9.64 29.53 8.06
N ASP A 291 -8.83 30.56 7.82
CA ASP A 291 -8.99 31.90 8.41
C ASP A 291 -9.24 31.88 9.94
N LYS A 292 -8.44 31.08 10.66
CA LYS A 292 -8.52 30.88 12.12
C LYS A 292 -9.85 30.30 12.62
N LYS A 293 -10.66 29.72 11.73
CA LYS A 293 -11.89 28.99 12.05
C LYS A 293 -11.73 27.52 11.69
N ASN A 294 -12.37 26.67 12.49
CA ASN A 294 -12.39 25.24 12.26
C ASN A 294 -13.65 24.82 11.51
N TYR A 295 -13.44 23.98 10.51
CA TYR A 295 -14.48 23.36 9.72
C TYR A 295 -14.31 21.85 9.71
N TYR A 296 -15.42 21.10 9.68
CA TYR A 296 -15.39 19.65 9.55
C TYR A 296 -15.86 19.24 8.16
N LEU A 297 -15.11 18.33 7.53
CA LEU A 297 -15.37 17.84 6.18
C LEU A 297 -16.33 16.65 6.20
N CYS A 298 -17.29 16.62 5.28
CA CYS A 298 -18.24 15.52 5.14
C CYS A 298 -17.51 14.21 4.81
N SER A 299 -17.92 13.12 5.47
CA SER A 299 -17.37 11.77 5.27
C SER A 299 -18.25 10.90 4.36
N GLN A 300 -19.40 11.41 3.89
CA GLN A 300 -20.40 10.65 3.12
C GLN A 300 -20.11 10.71 1.62
N TRP A 301 -19.05 10.01 1.20
CA TRP A 301 -18.63 9.91 -0.20
C TRP A 301 -19.07 8.60 -0.85
N PHE A 302 -19.52 8.66 -2.10
CA PHE A 302 -19.98 7.49 -2.85
C PHE A 302 -19.23 7.39 -4.17
N GLU A 303 -18.62 6.23 -4.43
CA GLU A 303 -17.73 6.00 -5.57
C GLU A 303 -18.36 6.40 -6.91
N ALA A 304 -19.52 5.83 -7.22
CA ALA A 304 -20.15 5.97 -8.52
C ALA A 304 -20.62 7.42 -8.82
N SER A 305 -21.03 8.18 -7.80
CA SER A 305 -21.60 9.51 -7.99
C SER A 305 -20.61 10.65 -7.77
N SER A 306 -19.59 10.46 -6.93
CA SER A 306 -18.72 11.55 -6.48
C SER A 306 -17.35 11.56 -7.15
N ARG A 307 -16.85 10.43 -7.68
CA ARG A 307 -15.46 10.36 -8.17
C ARG A 307 -15.16 11.33 -9.29
N ASN A 308 -15.88 11.26 -10.42
CA ASN A 308 -15.62 12.15 -11.56
C ASN A 308 -15.81 13.63 -11.20
N LEU A 309 -16.74 13.93 -10.30
CA LEU A 309 -16.99 15.28 -9.81
C LEU A 309 -15.83 15.83 -8.97
N LEU A 310 -15.30 15.02 -8.04
CA LEU A 310 -14.13 15.39 -7.26
C LEU A 310 -12.89 15.56 -8.15
N LEU A 311 -12.65 14.65 -9.09
CA LEU A 311 -11.51 14.75 -10.03
C LEU A 311 -11.59 16.03 -10.87
N LYS A 312 -12.79 16.39 -11.33
CA LYS A 312 -13.02 17.65 -12.03
C LYS A 312 -12.66 18.84 -11.14
N TRP A 313 -13.14 18.85 -9.89
CA TRP A 313 -12.83 19.93 -8.96
C TRP A 313 -11.34 20.03 -8.65
N ILE A 314 -10.65 18.89 -8.45
CA ILE A 314 -9.19 18.86 -8.23
C ILE A 314 -8.46 19.54 -9.40
N ASN A 315 -8.78 19.18 -10.65
CA ASN A 315 -8.15 19.77 -11.83
C ASN A 315 -8.38 21.29 -11.97
N GLU A 316 -9.46 21.82 -11.39
CA GLU A 316 -9.76 23.26 -11.38
C GLU A 316 -8.98 24.02 -10.29
N HIS A 317 -8.39 23.32 -9.31
CA HIS A 317 -7.76 23.88 -8.11
C HIS A 317 -6.30 23.42 -7.88
N GLU A 318 -5.69 22.76 -8.85
CA GLU A 318 -4.23 22.50 -8.94
C GLU A 318 -3.46 23.70 -9.49
#